data_AF-A0A9P9TDZ8-F1
#
_entry.id   AF-A0A9P9TDZ8-F1
#
_cell.length_a   1.000
_cell.length_b   1.000
_cell.length_c   1.000
_cell.angle_alpha   90.00
_cell.angle_beta   90.00
_cell.angle_gamma   90.00
#
_symmetry.space_group_name_H-M   'P 1'
#
loop_
_entity.id
_entity.type
_entity.pdbx_description
1 polymer ?
#
loop_
_entity_poly.entity_id
_entity_poly.type
_entity_poly.pdbx_seq_one_letter_code
_entity_poly.pdbx_strand_id
1 'polypeptide(L)'
;MTRDTAAPASHTEKSKEMGGNTMSKTEEADAPKKFKQCPVCKADSVPINPGGLDGVVEDKYNQLIPAPNPPLEQHADFKHCVPPEVPQYGNFSLFTAGSIEMGAAVQWQQRLAQHLCNLPITITNPRRGRWDPNVNAKREDPQFFSQVEWELDALTNADVICYFFDCSTVSPVTLMELGLWAHSGKIIVCCDQRYWRQGNVEIVCERYGIPYVSSFEKLVPALKVMMEKKGLALDSQGNYCGAIKEKKGSEERPGASKDEGDKWWLEFRDSNEDRAAKGLAPLKDLESR
;
A
#
# COMPACT_ATOMS: atom_id res chain seq x y z
N MET A 1 -33.63 -57.17 51.21
CA MET A 1 -34.25 -57.06 52.54
C MET A 1 -33.18 -56.60 53.52
N THR A 2 -33.58 -55.66 54.36
CA THR A 2 -32.82 -54.75 55.23
C THR A 2 -32.34 -55.37 56.55
N ARG A 3 -31.40 -54.64 57.19
CA ARG A 3 -31.08 -54.56 58.65
C ARG A 3 -30.19 -55.69 59.22
N ASP A 4 -29.22 -55.47 60.12
CA ASP A 4 -28.97 -54.36 61.05
C ASP A 4 -27.58 -54.46 61.75
N THR A 5 -27.12 -53.33 62.37
CA THR A 5 -26.27 -53.17 63.60
C THR A 5 -24.74 -53.43 63.56
N ALA A 6 -23.82 -52.72 64.27
CA ALA A 6 -23.80 -51.54 65.17
C ALA A 6 -22.31 -51.07 65.37
N ALA A 7 -21.95 -49.77 65.33
CA ALA A 7 -21.64 -48.80 66.43
C ALA A 7 -20.18 -48.85 67.05
N PRO A 8 -19.72 -47.90 67.90
CA PRO A 8 -19.14 -46.56 67.56
C PRO A 8 -17.87 -46.12 68.38
N ALA A 9 -17.29 -44.93 68.10
CA ALA A 9 -16.61 -44.00 69.04
C ALA A 9 -16.08 -42.73 68.30
N SER A 10 -16.75 -41.57 68.36
CA SER A 10 -16.50 -40.39 69.23
C SER A 10 -15.12 -39.71 69.15
N HIS A 11 -15.04 -38.50 68.57
CA HIS A 11 -14.85 -37.26 69.33
C HIS A 11 -14.76 -35.97 68.47
N THR A 12 -15.60 -35.00 68.88
CA THR A 12 -15.43 -33.54 68.92
C THR A 12 -15.46 -32.66 67.66
N GLU A 13 -16.47 -31.79 67.67
CA GLU A 13 -16.71 -30.57 66.89
C GLU A 13 -15.60 -29.51 67.02
N LYS A 14 -15.44 -28.70 65.96
CA LYS A 14 -15.45 -27.24 66.06
C LYS A 14 -15.78 -26.59 64.71
N SER A 15 -16.81 -25.76 64.75
CA SER A 15 -17.41 -24.96 63.67
C SER A 15 -16.58 -23.72 63.31
N LYS A 16 -16.61 -23.31 62.03
CA LYS A 16 -16.76 -21.94 61.48
C LYS A 16 -16.45 -21.93 59.98
N GLU A 17 -17.46 -21.74 59.13
CA GLU A 17 -17.91 -20.47 58.53
C GLU A 17 -17.23 -20.12 57.20
N MET A 18 -18.08 -20.07 56.17
CA MET A 18 -18.06 -19.30 54.92
C MET A 18 -16.75 -18.60 54.52
N GLY A 19 -16.15 -19.09 53.43
CA GLY A 19 -15.20 -18.35 52.60
C GLY A 19 -15.69 -18.36 51.16
N GLY A 20 -16.03 -17.18 50.65
CA GLY A 20 -16.56 -16.98 49.30
C GLY A 20 -15.63 -17.49 48.21
N ASN A 21 -16.25 -17.93 47.13
CA ASN A 21 -15.61 -18.36 45.89
C ASN A 21 -14.97 -17.14 45.21
N THR A 22 -13.73 -16.81 45.57
CA THR A 22 -12.92 -15.85 44.83
C THR A 22 -12.45 -16.54 43.56
N MET A 23 -13.06 -16.19 42.42
CA MET A 23 -12.48 -16.48 41.11
C MET A 23 -11.09 -15.86 41.04
N SER A 24 -10.06 -16.70 41.23
CA SER A 24 -8.67 -16.35 40.99
C SER A 24 -8.52 -16.02 39.51
N LYS A 25 -8.18 -14.76 39.22
CA LYS A 25 -7.57 -14.37 37.95
C LYS A 25 -6.42 -15.33 37.69
N THR A 26 -6.54 -16.17 36.68
CA THR A 26 -5.39 -16.81 36.07
C THR A 26 -4.57 -15.70 35.43
N GLU A 27 -3.47 -15.34 36.08
CA GLU A 27 -2.38 -14.60 35.45
C GLU A 27 -1.89 -15.45 34.28
N GLU A 28 -2.23 -15.00 33.07
CA GLU A 28 -1.68 -15.52 31.83
C GLU A 28 -0.19 -15.16 31.83
N ALA A 29 0.63 -16.10 32.30
CA ALA A 29 2.07 -15.93 32.40
C ALA A 29 2.64 -15.62 31.01
N ASP A 30 3.31 -14.47 30.93
CA ASP A 30 4.04 -13.93 29.78
C ASP A 30 4.84 -15.03 29.07
N ALA A 31 4.31 -15.53 27.94
CA ALA A 31 5.08 -16.37 27.04
C ALA A 31 6.29 -15.55 26.55
N PRO A 32 7.52 -16.08 26.56
CA PRO A 32 8.67 -15.32 26.10
C PRO A 32 8.45 -14.90 24.64
N LYS A 33 8.35 -13.59 24.40
CA LYS A 33 8.16 -13.01 23.06
C LYS A 33 9.30 -13.45 22.14
N LYS A 34 9.11 -14.54 21.39
CA LYS A 34 10.08 -15.14 20.45
C LYS A 34 10.16 -14.40 19.11
N PHE A 35 9.94 -13.09 19.09
CA PHE A 35 10.06 -12.29 17.87
C PHE A 35 10.86 -11.02 18.18
N LYS A 36 11.91 -10.77 17.39
CA LYS A 36 12.64 -9.49 17.45
C LYS A 36 11.71 -8.41 16.91
N GLN A 37 11.24 -7.52 17.77
CA GLN A 37 10.49 -6.32 17.37
C GLN A 37 11.35 -5.46 16.43
N CYS A 38 10.69 -4.79 15.49
CA CYS A 38 11.37 -3.79 14.64
C CYS A 38 12.04 -2.74 15.55
N PRO A 39 13.36 -2.55 15.45
CA PRO A 39 14.10 -1.68 16.37
C PRO A 39 13.76 -0.18 16.19
N VAL A 40 13.02 0.17 15.13
CA VAL A 40 12.64 1.55 14.79
C VAL A 40 11.24 1.90 15.30
N CYS A 41 10.21 1.08 15.04
CA CYS A 41 8.83 1.45 15.38
C CYS A 41 8.29 0.85 16.68
N LYS A 42 8.84 -0.28 17.18
CA LYS A 42 8.29 -1.05 18.31
C LYS A 42 6.78 -1.35 18.24
N ALA A 43 6.14 -1.16 17.08
CA ALA A 43 4.71 -1.06 17.00
C ALA A 43 4.09 -2.44 16.67
N ASP A 44 3.28 -2.94 17.60
CA ASP A 44 2.29 -3.99 17.34
C ASP A 44 0.98 -3.38 16.76
N SER A 45 0.96 -2.08 16.46
CA SER A 45 -0.22 -1.32 15.98
C SER A 45 0.15 -0.27 14.93
N VAL A 46 -0.76 -0.02 13.99
CA VAL A 46 -0.63 1.01 12.96
C VAL A 46 -1.14 2.35 13.51
N PRO A 47 -0.42 3.48 13.34
CA PRO A 47 -0.91 4.78 13.77
C PRO A 47 -2.22 5.13 13.06
N ILE A 48 -3.27 5.50 13.81
CA ILE A 48 -4.54 5.96 13.23
C ILE A 48 -4.51 7.50 13.21
N ASN A 49 -4.76 8.10 12.04
CA ASN A 49 -4.92 9.55 11.95
C ASN A 49 -6.28 9.97 12.55
N PRO A 50 -6.32 10.88 13.55
CA PRO A 50 -7.58 11.37 14.12
C PRO A 50 -8.51 12.05 13.10
N GLY A 51 -7.96 12.57 11.99
CA GLY A 51 -8.72 13.18 10.90
C GLY A 51 -9.35 12.20 9.90
N GLY A 52 -9.25 10.90 10.15
CA GLY A 52 -9.67 9.85 9.21
C GLY A 52 -8.69 9.68 8.05
N LEU A 53 -9.04 8.81 7.09
CA LEU A 53 -8.17 8.51 5.93
C LEU A 53 -7.90 9.74 5.07
N ASP A 54 -8.85 10.68 4.99
CA ASP A 54 -8.71 11.89 4.18
C ASP A 54 -8.21 13.12 4.95
N GLY A 55 -7.89 12.96 6.24
CA GLY A 55 -7.33 14.03 7.05
C GLY A 55 -6.07 14.63 6.39
N VAL A 56 -5.89 15.94 6.54
CA VAL A 56 -4.69 16.61 6.04
C VAL A 56 -3.49 16.07 6.84
N VAL A 57 -2.57 15.43 6.13
CA VAL A 57 -1.27 15.00 6.67
C VAL A 57 -0.22 15.98 6.19
N GLU A 58 0.49 16.57 7.15
CA GLU A 58 1.64 17.43 6.85
C GLU A 58 2.76 16.62 6.19
N ASP A 59 3.22 17.06 5.02
CA ASP A 59 4.36 16.48 4.33
C ASP A 59 5.69 16.97 4.92
N LYS A 60 5.99 16.53 6.15
CA LYS A 60 7.19 16.91 6.92
C LYS A 60 8.50 16.68 6.19
N TYR A 61 8.50 15.78 5.21
CA TYR A 61 9.67 15.33 4.48
C TYR A 61 9.75 15.91 3.07
N ASN A 62 8.82 16.80 2.69
CA ASN A 62 8.70 17.42 1.36
C ASN A 62 8.79 16.37 0.23
N GLN A 63 8.03 15.29 0.38
CA GLN A 63 8.01 14.19 -0.57
C GLN A 63 7.23 14.53 -1.84
N LEU A 64 6.23 15.40 -1.74
CA LEU A 64 5.33 15.75 -2.83
C LEU A 64 5.75 17.07 -3.48
N ILE A 65 5.64 17.13 -4.81
CA ILE A 65 5.69 18.41 -5.52
C ILE A 65 4.41 19.22 -5.26
N PRO A 66 4.44 20.55 -5.40
CA PRO A 66 3.25 21.39 -5.29
C PRO A 66 2.14 20.97 -6.28
N ALA A 67 0.90 21.36 -6.00
CA ALA A 67 -0.17 21.26 -6.99
C ALA A 67 0.19 22.08 -8.24
N PRO A 68 -0.30 21.71 -9.43
CA PRO A 68 -0.21 22.60 -10.59
C PRO A 68 -0.77 23.98 -10.27
N ASN A 69 -0.02 25.02 -10.66
CA ASN A 69 -0.44 26.41 -10.52
C ASN A 69 -0.15 27.17 -11.83
N PRO A 70 -1.16 27.58 -12.62
CA PRO A 70 -2.60 27.38 -12.36
C PRO A 70 -3.02 25.89 -12.36
N PRO A 71 -4.17 25.54 -11.76
CA PRO A 71 -4.72 24.20 -11.86
C PRO A 71 -4.89 23.76 -13.32
N LEU A 72 -4.61 22.48 -13.60
CA LEU A 72 -4.81 21.92 -14.93
C LEU A 72 -6.31 21.80 -15.24
N GLU A 73 -6.67 22.06 -16.50
CA GLU A 73 -8.02 21.79 -16.98
C GLU A 73 -8.27 20.28 -17.02
N GLN A 74 -9.35 19.83 -16.39
CA GLN A 74 -9.68 18.42 -16.31
C GLN A 74 -10.25 17.94 -17.65
N HIS A 75 -9.72 16.83 -18.17
CA HIS A 75 -10.22 16.20 -19.38
C HIS A 75 -11.62 15.61 -19.14
N ALA A 76 -12.51 15.67 -20.15
CA ALA A 76 -13.89 15.19 -20.04
C ALA A 76 -13.98 13.70 -19.64
N ASP A 77 -13.07 12.87 -20.19
CA ASP A 77 -12.97 11.43 -19.88
C ASP A 77 -12.15 11.09 -18.63
N PHE A 78 -11.60 12.09 -17.91
CA PHE A 78 -10.88 11.81 -16.67
C PHE A 78 -11.84 11.34 -15.59
N LYS A 79 -11.50 10.22 -14.94
CA LYS A 79 -12.27 9.64 -13.84
C LYS A 79 -11.38 9.36 -12.65
N HIS A 80 -11.80 9.78 -11.46
CA HIS A 80 -11.14 9.44 -10.20
C HIS A 80 -12.09 8.57 -9.36
N CYS A 81 -11.89 7.25 -9.43
CA CYS A 81 -12.72 6.27 -8.73
C CYS A 81 -12.11 5.91 -7.38
N VAL A 82 -12.95 5.87 -6.35
CA VAL A 82 -12.59 5.47 -4.98
C VAL A 82 -13.58 4.40 -4.49
N PRO A 83 -13.21 3.52 -3.54
CA PRO A 83 -14.15 2.58 -2.94
C PRO A 83 -15.13 3.29 -1.99
N PRO A 84 -16.34 2.74 -1.76
CA PRO A 84 -16.82 1.42 -2.18
C PRO A 84 -17.44 1.37 -3.59
N GLU A 85 -17.48 2.48 -4.33
CA GLU A 85 -18.07 2.52 -5.67
C GLU A 85 -17.30 1.62 -6.65
N VAL A 86 -18.03 0.85 -7.47
CA VAL A 86 -17.42 0.03 -8.52
C VAL A 86 -16.72 0.93 -9.53
N PRO A 87 -15.42 0.71 -9.83
CA PRO A 87 -14.67 1.58 -10.74
C PRO A 87 -15.25 1.58 -12.15
N GLN A 88 -15.37 2.76 -12.74
CA GLN A 88 -15.80 2.93 -14.12
C GLN A 88 -14.60 3.09 -15.05
N TYR A 89 -14.06 1.97 -15.54
CA TYR A 89 -12.93 1.99 -16.47
C TYR A 89 -13.27 2.66 -17.80
N GLY A 90 -12.44 3.66 -18.17
CA GLY A 90 -12.33 4.19 -19.53
C GLY A 90 -11.36 3.35 -20.39
N ASN A 91 -10.80 3.98 -21.43
CA ASN A 91 -9.90 3.31 -22.37
C ASN A 91 -8.49 3.04 -21.80
N PHE A 92 -8.11 3.73 -20.73
CA PHE A 92 -6.82 3.56 -20.07
C PHE A 92 -6.96 3.80 -18.56
N SER A 93 -6.27 3.00 -17.76
CA SER A 93 -6.43 2.99 -16.31
C SER A 93 -5.12 2.93 -15.52
N LEU A 94 -5.09 3.62 -14.39
CA LEU A 94 -3.97 3.72 -13.46
C LEU A 94 -4.44 3.38 -12.04
N PHE A 95 -3.80 2.40 -11.41
CA PHE A 95 -4.02 2.12 -9.99
C PHE A 95 -2.94 2.79 -9.13
N THR A 96 -3.35 3.50 -8.07
CA THR A 96 -2.45 4.16 -7.12
C THR A 96 -2.22 3.29 -5.89
N ALA A 97 -1.34 2.29 -6.03
CA ALA A 97 -0.90 1.43 -4.93
C ALA A 97 0.08 2.17 -4.01
N GLY A 98 0.09 1.90 -2.71
CA GLY A 98 1.07 2.54 -1.85
C GLY A 98 0.59 2.88 -0.47
N SER A 99 1.39 3.70 0.20
CA SER A 99 1.15 4.17 1.55
C SER A 99 -0.21 4.86 1.68
N ILE A 100 -1.06 4.32 2.55
CA ILE A 100 -2.26 4.98 3.11
C ILE A 100 -2.12 4.99 4.64
N GLU A 101 -1.80 3.82 5.20
CA GLU A 101 -1.47 3.60 6.61
C GLU A 101 -2.48 4.24 7.57
N MET A 102 -3.76 3.87 7.42
CA MET A 102 -4.85 4.43 8.22
C MET A 102 -4.88 5.97 8.25
N GLY A 103 -4.48 6.60 7.15
CA GLY A 103 -4.46 8.05 6.98
C GLY A 103 -3.19 8.72 7.49
N ALA A 104 -2.16 7.97 7.88
CA ALA A 104 -0.87 8.52 8.29
C ALA A 104 0.01 8.96 7.09
N ALA A 105 -0.23 8.42 5.90
CA ALA A 105 0.51 8.80 4.70
C ALA A 105 0.08 10.16 4.16
N VAL A 106 1.03 10.92 3.61
CA VAL A 106 0.76 12.16 2.85
C VAL A 106 -0.27 11.91 1.75
N GLN A 107 -1.04 12.93 1.37
CA GLN A 107 -2.13 12.83 0.37
C GLN A 107 -1.63 12.74 -1.07
N TRP A 108 -0.75 11.77 -1.33
CA TRP A 108 -0.04 11.61 -2.58
C TRP A 108 -0.95 11.16 -3.72
N GLN A 109 -1.99 10.36 -3.45
CA GLN A 109 -2.94 9.91 -4.48
C GLN A 109 -3.71 11.10 -5.07
N GLN A 110 -4.20 12.00 -4.20
CA GLN A 110 -4.87 13.22 -4.63
C GLN A 110 -3.91 14.15 -5.37
N ARG A 111 -2.68 14.31 -4.87
CA ARG A 111 -1.66 15.10 -5.56
C ARG A 111 -1.37 14.55 -6.96
N LEU A 112 -1.22 13.24 -7.10
CA LEU A 112 -0.97 12.60 -8.38
C LEU A 112 -2.14 12.80 -9.34
N ALA A 113 -3.38 12.63 -8.86
CA ALA A 113 -4.58 12.87 -9.67
C ALA A 113 -4.64 14.31 -10.21
N GLN A 114 -4.25 15.32 -9.42
CA GLN A 114 -4.18 16.72 -9.89
C GLN A 114 -3.17 16.93 -11.01
N HIS A 115 -2.06 16.18 -11.02
CA HIS A 115 -1.03 16.27 -12.06
C HIS A 115 -1.35 15.48 -13.33
N LEU A 116 -2.41 14.66 -13.29
CA LEU A 116 -2.85 13.79 -14.39
C LEU A 116 -4.30 14.04 -14.84
N CYS A 117 -5.01 14.99 -14.23
CA CYS A 117 -6.43 15.23 -14.49
C CYS A 117 -6.73 15.71 -15.91
N ASN A 118 -5.71 16.23 -16.61
CA ASN A 118 -5.81 16.67 -18.01
C ASN A 118 -5.70 15.51 -19.01
N LEU A 119 -5.64 14.25 -18.55
CA LEU A 119 -5.54 13.06 -19.40
C LEU A 119 -6.87 12.27 -19.43
N PRO A 120 -7.22 11.60 -20.54
CA PRO A 120 -8.40 10.76 -20.67
C PRO A 120 -8.22 9.38 -20.01
N ILE A 121 -7.94 9.37 -18.70
CA ILE A 121 -7.63 8.15 -17.94
C ILE A 121 -8.59 7.94 -16.77
N THR A 122 -8.71 6.68 -16.33
CA THR A 122 -9.35 6.31 -15.07
C THR A 122 -8.29 6.05 -14.01
N ILE A 123 -8.29 6.84 -12.93
CA ILE A 123 -7.49 6.57 -11.73
C ILE A 123 -8.35 5.82 -10.73
N THR A 124 -7.92 4.62 -10.35
CA THR A 124 -8.50 3.86 -9.24
C THR A 124 -7.64 4.07 -7.99
N ASN A 125 -8.21 4.79 -7.02
CA ASN A 125 -7.56 5.19 -5.78
C ASN A 125 -8.14 4.42 -4.59
N PRO A 126 -7.38 3.53 -3.94
CA PRO A 126 -7.89 2.74 -2.80
C PRO A 126 -8.10 3.56 -1.52
N ARG A 127 -7.54 4.77 -1.43
CA ARG A 127 -7.75 5.67 -0.29
C ARG A 127 -9.15 6.28 -0.36
N ARG A 128 -10.07 5.79 0.48
CA ARG A 128 -11.42 6.34 0.65
C ARG A 128 -11.56 7.18 1.91
N GLY A 129 -12.22 8.33 1.84
CA GLY A 129 -12.32 9.24 2.98
C GLY A 129 -13.13 8.75 4.17
N ARG A 130 -14.09 7.85 3.96
CA ARG A 130 -14.94 7.29 5.02
C ARG A 130 -14.54 5.84 5.27
N TRP A 131 -13.66 5.63 6.27
CA TRP A 131 -13.34 4.31 6.80
C TRP A 131 -13.76 4.25 8.27
N ASP A 132 -14.52 3.23 8.64
CA ASP A 132 -14.84 2.99 10.04
C ASP A 132 -13.61 2.37 10.74
N PRO A 133 -12.98 3.08 11.70
CA PRO A 133 -11.77 2.60 12.37
C PRO A 133 -12.02 1.33 13.21
N ASN A 134 -13.28 0.95 13.44
CA ASN A 134 -13.64 -0.28 14.15
C ASN A 134 -13.73 -1.50 13.22
N VAL A 135 -13.57 -1.33 11.91
CA VAL A 135 -13.55 -2.45 10.95
C VAL A 135 -12.44 -3.42 11.34
N ASN A 136 -12.80 -4.68 11.48
CA ASN A 136 -11.88 -5.73 11.88
C ASN A 136 -11.09 -6.21 10.66
N ALA A 137 -9.77 -6.23 10.74
CA ALA A 137 -8.89 -6.74 9.68
C ALA A 137 -8.91 -8.29 9.62
N LYS A 138 -10.11 -8.85 9.46
CA LYS A 138 -10.41 -10.29 9.37
C LYS A 138 -11.28 -10.51 8.15
N ARG A 139 -11.06 -11.64 7.48
CA ARG A 139 -11.77 -12.01 6.24
C ARG A 139 -13.29 -11.97 6.39
N GLU A 140 -13.79 -12.28 7.59
CA GLU A 140 -15.21 -12.38 7.89
C GLU A 140 -15.90 -11.01 8.02
N ASP A 141 -15.13 -9.91 8.20
CA ASP A 141 -15.69 -8.56 8.22
C ASP A 141 -16.03 -8.13 6.78
N PRO A 142 -17.32 -7.87 6.46
CA PRO A 142 -17.73 -7.57 5.09
C PRO A 142 -17.12 -6.27 4.55
N GLN A 143 -16.85 -5.28 5.40
CA GLN A 143 -16.28 -4.01 4.96
C GLN A 143 -14.79 -4.17 4.62
N PHE A 144 -14.06 -4.94 5.44
CA PHE A 144 -12.67 -5.30 5.15
C PHE A 144 -12.57 -6.15 3.89
N PHE A 145 -13.39 -7.20 3.78
CA PHE A 145 -13.43 -8.07 2.61
C PHE A 145 -13.70 -7.27 1.33
N SER A 146 -14.73 -6.41 1.33
CA SER A 146 -15.08 -5.61 0.15
C SER A 146 -13.97 -4.64 -0.25
N GLN A 147 -13.24 -4.06 0.70
CA GLN A 147 -12.10 -3.19 0.41
C GLN A 147 -10.97 -3.98 -0.26
N VAL A 148 -10.60 -5.13 0.31
CA VAL A 148 -9.51 -5.97 -0.22
C VAL A 148 -9.86 -6.51 -1.60
N GLU A 149 -11.08 -6.98 -1.82
CA GLU A 149 -11.52 -7.44 -3.16
C GLU A 149 -11.53 -6.28 -4.17
N TRP A 150 -11.99 -5.09 -3.78
CA TRP A 150 -11.95 -3.91 -4.64
C TRP A 150 -10.51 -3.58 -5.06
N GLU A 151 -9.56 -3.63 -4.12
CA GLU A 151 -8.13 -3.40 -4.40
C GLU A 151 -7.56 -4.46 -5.36
N LEU A 152 -7.86 -5.74 -5.12
CA LEU A 152 -7.40 -6.85 -5.97
C LEU A 152 -7.98 -6.78 -7.38
N ASP A 153 -9.27 -6.48 -7.51
CA ASP A 153 -9.92 -6.27 -8.80
C ASP A 153 -9.32 -5.07 -9.54
N ALA A 154 -9.09 -3.97 -8.83
CA ALA A 154 -8.56 -2.76 -9.44
C ALA A 154 -7.09 -2.92 -9.88
N LEU A 155 -6.26 -3.59 -9.08
CA LEU A 155 -4.90 -4.00 -9.46
C LEU A 155 -4.92 -4.89 -10.72
N THR A 156 -5.88 -5.81 -10.81
CA THR A 156 -6.01 -6.72 -11.95
C THR A 156 -6.35 -5.98 -13.24
N ASN A 157 -7.33 -5.08 -13.18
CA ASN A 157 -7.85 -4.35 -14.33
C ASN A 157 -6.94 -3.20 -14.79
N ALA A 158 -6.04 -2.70 -13.94
CA ALA A 158 -5.18 -1.56 -14.28
C ALA A 158 -4.25 -1.83 -15.47
N ASP A 159 -4.04 -0.81 -16.31
CA ASP A 159 -3.01 -0.82 -17.36
C ASP A 159 -1.62 -0.52 -16.78
N VAL A 160 -1.57 0.39 -15.80
CA VAL A 160 -0.38 0.77 -15.05
C VAL A 160 -0.69 0.75 -13.56
N ILE A 161 0.26 0.27 -12.76
CA ILE A 161 0.21 0.29 -11.30
C ILE A 161 1.34 1.18 -10.80
N CYS A 162 0.99 2.29 -10.16
CA CYS A 162 1.94 3.21 -9.54
C CYS A 162 2.03 2.90 -8.04
N TYR A 163 3.20 2.44 -7.59
CA TYR A 163 3.52 2.28 -6.17
C TYR A 163 4.20 3.53 -5.63
N PHE A 164 3.68 4.10 -4.55
CA PHE A 164 4.35 5.15 -3.79
C PHE A 164 4.59 4.72 -2.34
N PHE A 165 5.85 4.78 -1.91
CA PHE A 165 6.25 4.51 -0.53
C PHE A 165 6.57 5.82 0.20
N ASP A 166 5.64 6.24 1.07
CA ASP A 166 5.87 7.36 1.99
C ASP A 166 6.94 6.98 3.02
N CYS A 167 8.01 7.77 3.11
CA CYS A 167 9.14 7.49 3.98
C CYS A 167 8.82 7.54 5.48
N SER A 168 7.66 8.09 5.85
CA SER A 168 7.13 8.12 7.22
C SER A 168 6.30 6.89 7.60
N THR A 169 6.12 5.94 6.67
CA THR A 169 5.21 4.79 6.80
C THR A 169 5.94 3.44 6.74
N VAL A 170 5.26 2.37 7.17
CA VAL A 170 5.75 0.98 7.11
C VAL A 170 5.28 0.27 5.84
N SER A 171 4.03 0.47 5.43
CA SER A 171 3.43 -0.07 4.19
C SER A 171 3.57 -1.60 3.96
N PRO A 172 3.21 -2.47 4.92
CA PRO A 172 3.40 -3.91 4.79
C PRO A 172 2.54 -4.56 3.69
N VAL A 173 1.28 -4.12 3.54
CA VAL A 173 0.38 -4.62 2.48
C VAL A 173 0.90 -4.22 1.11
N THR A 174 1.38 -2.98 0.97
CA THR A 174 2.01 -2.50 -0.26
C THR A 174 3.23 -3.33 -0.67
N LEU A 175 4.08 -3.75 0.28
CA LEU A 175 5.21 -4.64 -0.01
C LEU A 175 4.73 -6.02 -0.52
N MET A 176 3.66 -6.56 0.06
CA MET A 176 3.04 -7.80 -0.38
C MET A 176 2.48 -7.67 -1.81
N GLU A 177 1.77 -6.59 -2.10
CA GLU A 177 1.21 -6.31 -3.43
C GLU A 177 2.31 -6.08 -4.48
N LEU A 178 3.38 -5.36 -4.14
CA LEU A 178 4.54 -5.19 -5.02
C LEU A 178 5.10 -6.56 -5.42
N GLY A 179 5.27 -7.46 -4.46
CA GLY A 179 5.70 -8.84 -4.73
C GLY A 179 4.70 -9.62 -5.59
N LEU A 180 3.40 -9.45 -5.36
CA LEU A 180 2.33 -10.08 -6.13
C LEU A 180 2.36 -9.67 -7.61
N TRP A 181 2.67 -8.41 -7.90
CA TRP A 181 2.61 -7.84 -9.25
C TRP A 181 3.97 -7.66 -9.93
N ALA A 182 5.09 -7.94 -9.26
CA ALA A 182 6.46 -7.67 -9.73
C ALA A 182 6.74 -8.18 -11.16
N HIS A 183 6.16 -9.31 -11.54
CA HIS A 183 6.36 -9.94 -12.85
C HIS A 183 5.46 -9.37 -13.97
N SER A 184 4.49 -8.51 -13.63
CA SER A 184 3.40 -8.13 -14.54
C SER A 184 3.81 -7.20 -15.68
N GLY A 185 4.96 -6.52 -15.53
CA GLY A 185 5.40 -5.46 -16.42
C GLY A 185 4.52 -4.20 -16.37
N LYS A 186 3.53 -4.11 -15.47
CA LYS A 186 2.62 -2.95 -15.34
C LYS A 186 3.07 -1.93 -14.29
N ILE A 187 4.10 -2.24 -13.51
CA ILE A 187 4.46 -1.46 -12.32
C ILE A 187 5.46 -0.35 -12.62
N ILE A 188 5.28 0.81 -11.99
CA ILE A 188 6.33 1.77 -11.65
C ILE A 188 6.34 2.03 -10.15
N VAL A 189 7.54 2.16 -9.57
CA VAL A 189 7.76 2.38 -8.14
C VAL A 189 8.40 3.74 -7.89
N CYS A 190 7.82 4.52 -6.99
CA CYS A 190 8.44 5.67 -6.34
C CYS A 190 8.75 5.33 -4.89
N CYS A 191 10.03 5.26 -4.55
CA CYS A 191 10.48 4.96 -3.19
C CYS A 191 11.64 5.87 -2.81
N ASP A 192 11.40 6.76 -1.86
CA ASP A 192 12.43 7.63 -1.31
C ASP A 192 13.47 6.81 -0.52
N GLN A 193 14.74 7.22 -0.59
CA GLN A 193 15.85 6.61 0.16
C GLN A 193 15.63 6.54 1.68
N ARG A 194 14.80 7.44 2.23
CA ARG A 194 14.46 7.51 3.65
C ARG A 194 13.49 6.40 4.07
N TYR A 195 12.83 5.72 3.13
CA TYR A 195 11.94 4.62 3.46
C TYR A 195 12.73 3.43 4.04
N TRP A 196 12.27 2.92 5.20
CA TRP A 196 12.99 1.95 6.04
C TRP A 196 13.32 0.60 5.37
N ARG A 197 12.69 0.28 4.24
CA ARG A 197 12.93 -0.93 3.44
C ARG A 197 13.33 -0.62 2.00
N GLN A 198 13.75 0.61 1.70
CA GLN A 198 14.07 1.05 0.35
C GLN A 198 15.05 0.11 -0.36
N GLY A 199 16.14 -0.32 0.28
CA GLY A 199 17.09 -1.25 -0.36
C GLY A 199 16.48 -2.59 -0.78
N ASN A 200 15.44 -3.09 -0.08
CA ASN A 200 14.74 -4.30 -0.50
C ASN A 200 13.88 -4.02 -1.74
N VAL A 201 13.18 -2.88 -1.73
CA VAL A 201 12.35 -2.43 -2.86
C VAL A 201 13.20 -2.23 -4.10
N GLU A 202 14.34 -1.54 -3.99
CA GLU A 202 15.26 -1.25 -5.09
C GLU A 202 15.83 -2.53 -5.70
N ILE A 203 16.33 -3.47 -4.88
CA ILE A 203 16.86 -4.77 -5.35
C ILE A 203 15.78 -5.60 -6.07
N VAL A 204 14.54 -5.60 -5.56
CA VAL A 204 13.42 -6.26 -6.25
C VAL A 204 13.16 -5.58 -7.59
N CYS A 205 13.12 -4.25 -7.63
CA CYS A 205 12.87 -3.52 -8.87
C CYS A 205 13.96 -3.80 -9.91
N GLU A 206 15.22 -3.78 -9.49
CA GLU A 206 16.35 -4.12 -10.35
C GLU A 206 16.24 -5.55 -10.89
N ARG A 207 15.99 -6.52 -10.00
CA ARG A 207 15.92 -7.95 -10.37
C ARG A 207 14.79 -8.27 -11.34
N TYR A 208 13.66 -7.56 -11.25
CA TYR A 208 12.48 -7.79 -12.09
C TYR A 208 12.33 -6.77 -13.23
N GLY A 209 13.31 -5.87 -13.43
CA GLY A 209 13.25 -4.85 -14.48
C GLY A 209 12.09 -3.87 -14.29
N ILE A 210 11.75 -3.53 -13.05
CA ILE A 210 10.66 -2.61 -12.71
C ILE A 210 11.18 -1.17 -12.75
N PRO A 211 10.50 -0.25 -13.47
CA PRO A 211 10.74 1.18 -13.38
C PRO A 211 10.75 1.69 -11.94
N TYR A 212 11.87 2.30 -11.54
CA TYR A 212 12.09 2.80 -10.18
C TYR A 212 12.57 4.25 -10.23
N VAL A 213 11.95 5.10 -9.41
CA VAL A 213 12.36 6.48 -9.17
C VAL A 213 12.41 6.77 -7.66
N SER A 214 13.25 7.71 -7.25
CA SER A 214 13.49 8.00 -5.84
C SER A 214 12.73 9.21 -5.29
N SER A 215 11.94 9.90 -6.12
CA SER A 215 11.17 11.07 -5.69
C SER A 215 9.89 11.25 -6.51
N PHE A 216 8.90 11.92 -5.92
CA PHE A 216 7.64 12.24 -6.58
C PHE A 216 7.83 13.19 -7.78
N GLU A 217 8.84 14.07 -7.70
CA GLU A 217 9.22 14.96 -8.81
C GLU A 217 9.59 14.17 -10.07
N LYS A 218 10.35 13.08 -9.90
CA LYS A 218 10.73 12.18 -11.00
C LYS A 218 9.59 11.22 -11.39
N LEU A 219 8.71 10.89 -10.46
CA LEU A 219 7.57 9.99 -10.68
C LEU A 219 6.60 10.51 -11.74
N VAL A 220 6.13 11.76 -11.63
CA VAL A 220 5.10 12.29 -12.54
C VAL A 220 5.52 12.21 -14.02
N PRO A 221 6.70 12.69 -14.45
CA PRO A 221 7.13 12.56 -15.83
C PRO A 221 7.42 11.12 -16.23
N ALA A 222 8.06 10.31 -15.36
CA ALA A 222 8.32 8.89 -15.64
C ALA A 222 7.01 8.11 -15.86
N LEU A 223 5.99 8.39 -15.06
CA LEU A 223 4.69 7.75 -15.18
C LEU A 223 4.01 8.09 -16.52
N LYS A 224 4.15 9.33 -17.02
CA LYS A 224 3.64 9.70 -18.36
C LYS A 224 4.31 8.88 -19.46
N VAL A 225 5.64 8.75 -19.44
CA VAL A 225 6.39 7.89 -20.38
C VAL A 225 5.94 6.44 -20.26
N MET A 226 5.74 5.93 -19.04
CA MET A 226 5.24 4.56 -18.85
C MET A 226 3.85 4.37 -19.45
N MET A 227 2.93 5.31 -19.22
CA MET A 227 1.57 5.20 -19.75
C MET A 227 1.57 5.20 -21.29
N GLU A 228 2.37 6.06 -21.92
CA GLU A 228 2.56 6.08 -23.38
C GLU A 228 3.08 4.73 -23.89
N LYS A 229 4.14 4.19 -23.26
CA LYS A 229 4.68 2.86 -23.56
C LYS A 229 3.66 1.73 -23.36
N LYS A 230 2.65 1.92 -22.51
CA LYS A 230 1.55 0.96 -22.26
C LYS A 230 0.33 1.19 -23.14
N GLY A 231 0.39 2.13 -24.09
CA GLY A 231 -0.63 2.35 -25.10
C GLY A 231 -1.56 3.53 -24.81
N LEU A 232 -1.17 4.45 -23.92
CA LEU A 232 -1.81 5.77 -23.85
C LEU A 232 -1.34 6.61 -25.04
N ALA A 233 -2.10 6.57 -26.13
CA ALA A 233 -1.89 7.44 -27.28
C ALA A 233 -2.98 8.50 -27.33
N LEU A 234 -2.59 9.76 -27.54
CA LEU A 234 -3.49 10.90 -27.57
C LEU A 234 -3.47 11.57 -28.95
N ASP A 235 -4.62 12.04 -29.42
CA ASP A 235 -4.72 12.84 -30.63
C ASP A 235 -4.29 14.31 -30.38
N SER A 236 -4.34 15.15 -31.41
CA SER A 236 -3.99 16.58 -31.30
C SER A 236 -4.91 17.38 -30.38
N GLN A 237 -6.05 16.83 -29.97
CA GLN A 237 -7.02 17.43 -29.06
C GLN A 237 -6.89 16.87 -27.62
N GLY A 238 -6.00 15.90 -27.39
CA GLY A 238 -5.79 15.27 -26.08
C GLY A 238 -6.72 14.09 -25.81
N ASN A 239 -7.55 13.67 -26.78
CA ASN A 239 -8.44 12.52 -26.61
C ASN A 239 -7.68 11.21 -26.86
N TYR A 240 -8.14 10.13 -26.23
CA TYR A 240 -7.56 8.80 -26.42
C TYR A 240 -7.74 8.32 -27.88
N CYS A 241 -6.64 7.96 -28.54
CA CYS A 241 -6.62 7.42 -29.91
C CYS A 241 -5.85 6.09 -30.03
N GLY A 242 -5.51 5.47 -28.90
CA GLY A 242 -4.85 4.16 -28.85
C GLY A 242 -5.75 3.00 -29.26
N ALA A 243 -5.17 1.80 -29.38
CA ALA A 243 -5.93 0.59 -29.65
C ALA A 243 -6.86 0.28 -28.47
N ILE A 244 -8.15 0.09 -28.73
CA ILE A 244 -9.12 -0.33 -27.72
C ILE A 244 -8.72 -1.72 -27.22
N LYS A 245 -8.35 -1.82 -25.95
CA LYS A 245 -8.06 -3.11 -25.31
C LYS A 245 -9.39 -3.81 -25.01
N GLU A 246 -9.55 -5.05 -25.46
CA GLU A 246 -10.64 -5.89 -24.96
C GLU A 246 -10.45 -6.06 -23.44
N LYS A 247 -11.56 -5.98 -22.67
CA LYS A 247 -11.52 -6.24 -21.24
C LYS A 247 -11.00 -7.66 -21.02
N LYS A 248 -9.80 -7.79 -20.46
CA LYS A 248 -9.23 -9.07 -20.06
C LYS A 248 -10.15 -9.72 -19.03
N GLY A 249 -11.01 -10.64 -19.45
CA GLY A 249 -11.68 -11.55 -18.52
C GLY A 249 -10.62 -12.40 -17.85
N SER A 250 -10.61 -12.45 -16.50
CA SER A 250 -9.76 -13.28 -15.64
C SER A 250 -8.56 -13.96 -16.33
N GLU A 251 -7.63 -13.18 -16.88
CA GLU A 251 -6.47 -13.74 -17.58
C GLU A 251 -5.43 -14.20 -16.56
N GLU A 252 -4.76 -15.32 -16.89
CA GLU A 252 -3.60 -15.80 -16.15
C GLU A 252 -2.58 -14.69 -15.95
N ARG A 253 -1.99 -14.67 -14.74
CA ARG A 253 -0.92 -13.74 -14.35
C ARG A 253 0.14 -13.72 -15.46
N PRO A 254 0.34 -12.59 -16.17
CA PRO A 254 1.29 -12.54 -17.27
C PRO A 254 2.66 -12.95 -16.76
N GLY A 255 3.26 -13.99 -17.35
CA GLY A 255 4.61 -14.43 -17.00
C GLY A 255 5.61 -13.29 -17.15
N ALA A 256 6.70 -13.35 -16.38
CA ALA A 256 7.76 -12.34 -16.39
C ALA A 256 8.17 -11.97 -17.83
N SER A 257 7.84 -10.75 -18.23
CA SER A 257 8.27 -10.16 -19.49
C SER A 257 9.78 -9.94 -19.42
N LYS A 258 10.54 -10.69 -20.21
CA LYS A 258 12.01 -10.58 -20.36
C LYS A 258 12.41 -9.41 -21.26
N ASP A 259 11.82 -8.23 -21.08
CA ASP A 259 12.28 -7.02 -21.75
C ASP A 259 13.49 -6.47 -20.97
N GLU A 260 14.58 -7.24 -20.92
CA GLU A 260 15.79 -6.93 -20.14
C GLU A 260 16.60 -5.75 -20.74
N GLY A 261 16.24 -5.26 -21.93
CA GLY A 261 17.01 -4.27 -22.67
C GLY A 261 16.60 -2.80 -22.49
N ASP A 262 15.30 -2.50 -22.32
CA ASP A 262 14.81 -1.12 -22.34
C ASP A 262 14.61 -0.57 -20.91
N LYS A 263 15.70 -0.09 -20.32
CA LYS A 263 15.70 0.60 -19.02
C LYS A 263 15.45 2.11 -19.15
N TRP A 264 14.43 2.50 -19.94
CA TRP A 264 14.10 3.91 -20.22
C TRP A 264 14.02 4.79 -18.97
N TRP A 265 13.54 4.24 -17.84
CA TRP A 265 13.36 4.99 -16.60
C TRP A 265 14.67 5.46 -15.97
N LEU A 266 15.83 4.96 -16.41
CA LEU A 266 17.13 5.46 -15.95
C LEU A 266 17.37 6.93 -16.30
N GLU A 267 16.62 7.51 -17.24
CA GLU A 267 16.65 8.96 -17.49
C GLU A 267 16.11 9.77 -16.29
N PHE A 268 15.26 9.16 -15.47
CA PHE A 268 14.67 9.76 -14.27
C PHE A 268 15.42 9.41 -12.98
N ARG A 269 16.53 8.67 -13.06
CA ARG A 269 17.36 8.34 -11.89
C ARG A 269 18.01 9.60 -11.34
N ASP A 270 18.32 9.57 -10.04
CA ASP A 270 19.07 10.65 -9.40
C ASP A 270 20.42 10.87 -10.10
N SER A 271 20.73 12.11 -10.46
CA SER A 271 22.04 12.50 -10.96
C SER A 271 23.11 12.36 -9.86
N ASN A 272 24.40 12.50 -10.20
CA ASN A 272 25.44 12.50 -9.16
C ASN A 272 25.27 13.68 -8.19
N GLU A 273 24.77 14.83 -8.67
CA GLU A 273 24.44 15.99 -7.85
C GLU A 273 23.27 15.68 -6.90
N ASP A 274 22.18 15.09 -7.40
CA ASP A 274 21.04 14.66 -6.59
C ASP A 274 21.48 13.68 -5.50
N ARG A 275 22.31 12.69 -5.89
CA ARG A 275 22.86 11.68 -4.97
C ARG A 275 23.76 12.30 -3.92
N ALA A 276 24.62 13.25 -4.29
CA ALA A 276 25.47 13.96 -3.35
C ALA A 276 24.64 14.79 -2.35
N ALA A 277 23.62 15.51 -2.81
CA ALA A 277 22.69 16.26 -1.96
C ALA A 277 21.94 15.33 -0.97
N LYS A 278 21.73 14.08 -1.37
CA LYS A 278 21.12 13.01 -0.60
C LYS A 278 22.08 12.24 0.31
N GLY A 279 23.39 12.50 0.25
CA GLY A 279 24.42 11.77 1.00
C GLY A 279 24.71 10.35 0.47
N LEU A 280 24.38 10.07 -0.79
CA LEU A 280 24.57 8.78 -1.45
C LEU A 280 25.88 8.71 -2.24
N ALA A 281 26.41 7.49 -2.41
CA ALA A 281 27.56 7.23 -3.27
C ALA A 281 27.26 7.57 -4.74
N PRO A 282 28.24 8.01 -5.55
CA PRO A 282 28.04 8.31 -6.97
C PRO A 282 27.65 7.06 -7.78
N LEU A 283 27.03 7.25 -8.95
CA LEU A 283 26.52 6.16 -9.80
C LEU A 283 27.58 5.13 -10.20
N LYS A 284 28.80 5.59 -10.50
CA LYS A 284 29.93 4.71 -10.87
C LYS A 284 30.27 3.63 -9.82
N ASP A 285 29.95 3.88 -8.55
CA ASP A 285 30.23 2.96 -7.44
C ASP A 285 29.14 1.89 -7.27
N LEU A 286 27.98 2.09 -7.91
CA LEU A 286 26.89 1.13 -8.03
C LEU A 286 27.05 0.25 -9.27
N GLU A 287 27.41 0.86 -10.41
CA GLU A 287 27.56 0.18 -11.70
C GLU A 287 28.79 -0.77 -11.75
N SER A 288 29.66 -0.71 -10.74
CA SER A 288 30.84 -1.58 -10.58
C SER A 288 30.58 -2.81 -9.69
N ARG A 289 29.34 -3.03 -9.24
CA ARG A 289 28.92 -4.17 -8.41
C ARG A 289 28.12 -5.18 -9.20
#